data_AF-M6ZTH3-F1
#
_entry.id   AF-M6ZTH3-F1
#
_cell.length_a   1.000
_cell.length_b   1.000
_cell.length_c   1.000
_cell.angle_alpha   90.00
_cell.angle_beta   90.00
_cell.angle_gamma   90.00
#
_symmetry.space_group_name_H-M   'P 1'
#
loop_
_entity.id
_entity.type
_entity.pdbx_description
1 polymer ?
#
loop_
_entity_poly.entity_id
_entity_poly.type
_entity_poly.pdbx_seq_one_letter_code
_entity_poly.pdbx_strand_id
1 'polypeptide(L)'
;MFSANNLYDVISSLFSEVNLFYAHAAGVGTGIVMAITKLYTGRKDEFSKAYGTILLSVSIFLMANNRVIFPQQTDPRLLKDSLFLGIYFGLVLYASAAVLVCMMFILDRLQNPWYYCKRLTAIIPLALTAAFFLPGTIYICFCDSVAILITLYTSGWSIYKIRSSQKSNVFSTSPS
;
A
#
# COMPACT_ATOMS: atom_id res chain seq x y z
N MET A 1 -36.97 17.20 -4.99
CA MET A 1 -36.35 17.59 -3.71
C MET A 1 -35.72 16.35 -3.08
N PHE A 2 -34.41 16.17 -3.23
CA PHE A 2 -33.68 15.22 -2.37
C PHE A 2 -33.65 15.85 -0.98
N SER A 3 -34.46 15.33 -0.05
CA SER A 3 -34.44 15.79 1.34
C SER A 3 -33.10 15.40 1.95
N ALA A 4 -32.44 16.32 2.67
CA ALA A 4 -31.16 16.09 3.33
C ALA A 4 -31.18 14.83 4.24
N ASN A 5 -32.36 14.49 4.78
CA ASN A 5 -32.57 13.30 5.60
C ASN A 5 -32.38 11.99 4.81
N ASN A 6 -32.83 11.93 3.55
CA ASN A 6 -32.63 10.73 2.71
C ASN A 6 -31.16 10.54 2.32
N LEU A 7 -30.40 11.63 2.17
CA LEU A 7 -28.99 11.56 1.81
C LEU A 7 -28.13 11.17 3.02
N TYR A 8 -28.49 11.65 4.21
CA TYR A 8 -27.90 11.21 5.47
C TYR A 8 -28.19 9.74 5.77
N ASP A 9 -29.41 9.26 5.56
CA ASP A 9 -29.78 7.85 5.76
C ASP A 9 -29.11 6.92 4.74
N VAL A 10 -28.99 7.35 3.49
CA VAL A 10 -28.24 6.60 2.47
C VAL A 10 -26.76 6.54 2.84
N ILE A 11 -26.12 7.67 3.17
CA ILE A 11 -24.71 7.71 3.61
C ILE A 11 -24.52 6.89 4.88
N SER A 12 -25.37 7.01 5.88
CA SER A 12 -25.25 6.26 7.14
C SER A 12 -25.43 4.75 6.92
N SER A 13 -26.30 4.34 5.99
CA SER A 13 -26.42 2.93 5.59
C SER A 13 -25.18 2.47 4.80
N LEU A 14 -24.64 3.27 3.89
CA LEU A 14 -23.47 2.93 3.07
C LEU A 14 -22.18 2.84 3.91
N PHE A 15 -22.05 3.70 4.91
CA PHE A 15 -20.94 3.75 5.86
C PHE A 15 -21.25 3.04 7.18
N SER A 16 -22.32 2.23 7.23
CA SER A 16 -22.56 1.32 8.35
C SER A 16 -21.37 0.37 8.51
N GLU A 17 -21.01 0.02 9.74
CA GLU A 17 -19.84 -0.81 10.04
C GLU A 17 -19.84 -2.15 9.28
N VAL A 18 -21.04 -2.69 9.05
CA VAL A 18 -21.24 -3.94 8.32
C VAL A 18 -20.94 -3.76 6.83
N ASN A 19 -21.41 -2.67 6.21
CA ASN A 19 -21.14 -2.38 4.80
C ASN A 19 -19.68 -2.01 4.57
N LEU A 20 -19.05 -1.29 5.51
CA LEU A 20 -17.62 -1.02 5.49
C LEU A 20 -16.80 -2.32 5.57
N PHE A 21 -17.20 -3.26 6.43
CA PHE A 21 -16.56 -4.57 6.53
C PHE A 21 -16.66 -5.37 5.23
N TYR A 22 -17.85 -5.45 4.62
CA TYR A 22 -18.03 -6.16 3.34
C TYR A 22 -17.27 -5.49 2.20
N ALA A 23 -17.29 -4.16 2.12
CA ALA A 23 -16.53 -3.41 1.11
C ALA A 23 -15.02 -3.62 1.28
N HIS A 24 -14.52 -3.60 2.52
CA HIS A 24 -13.13 -3.91 2.84
C HIS A 24 -12.77 -5.34 2.46
N ALA A 25 -13.56 -6.34 2.86
CA ALA A 25 -13.34 -7.74 2.52
C ALA A 25 -13.36 -7.98 1.00
N ALA A 26 -14.28 -7.34 0.27
CA ALA A 26 -14.31 -7.38 -1.19
C ALA A 26 -13.06 -6.72 -1.81
N GLY A 27 -12.60 -5.58 -1.28
CA GLY A 27 -11.37 -4.93 -1.71
C GLY A 27 -10.13 -5.80 -1.48
N VAL A 28 -10.03 -6.43 -0.31
CA VAL A 28 -8.94 -7.38 0.01
C VAL A 28 -8.98 -8.58 -0.94
N GLY A 29 -10.15 -9.21 -1.09
CA GLY A 29 -10.33 -10.40 -1.93
C GLY A 29 -10.03 -10.14 -3.42
N THR A 30 -10.52 -9.03 -3.96
CA THR A 30 -10.21 -8.62 -5.34
C THR A 30 -8.72 -8.33 -5.52
N GLY A 31 -8.06 -7.71 -4.54
CA GLY A 31 -6.61 -7.50 -4.54
C GLY A 31 -5.81 -8.80 -4.56
N ILE A 32 -6.20 -9.81 -3.78
CA ILE A 32 -5.54 -11.14 -3.77
C ILE A 32 -5.71 -11.83 -5.13
N VAL A 33 -6.92 -11.85 -5.68
CA VAL A 33 -7.19 -12.46 -6.98
C VAL A 33 -6.37 -11.78 -8.08
N MET A 34 -6.32 -10.45 -8.07
CA MET A 34 -5.54 -9.68 -9.05
C MET A 34 -4.03 -9.93 -8.88
N ALA A 35 -3.54 -10.02 -7.65
CA ALA A 35 -2.15 -10.35 -7.34
C ALA A 35 -1.75 -11.71 -7.91
N ILE A 36 -2.53 -12.76 -7.61
CA ILE A 36 -2.29 -14.13 -8.10
C ILE A 36 -2.32 -14.15 -9.62
N THR A 37 -3.31 -13.49 -10.23
CA THR A 37 -3.42 -13.39 -11.70
C THR A 37 -2.17 -12.75 -12.31
N LYS A 38 -1.70 -11.64 -11.74
CA LYS A 38 -0.50 -10.94 -12.23
C LYS A 38 0.79 -11.73 -12.02
N LEU A 39 0.89 -12.53 -10.96
CA LEU A 39 2.02 -13.43 -10.71
C LEU A 39 2.02 -14.64 -11.66
N TYR A 40 0.84 -15.18 -11.98
CA TYR A 40 0.72 -16.37 -12.83
C TYR A 40 0.85 -16.04 -14.32
N THR A 41 0.14 -15.01 -14.79
CA THR A 41 0.15 -14.56 -16.19
C THR A 41 1.41 -13.78 -16.54
N GLY A 42 1.94 -12.99 -15.60
CA GLY A 42 3.10 -12.12 -15.79
C GLY A 42 4.46 -12.80 -15.66
N ARG A 43 4.56 -14.12 -15.82
CA ARG A 43 5.82 -14.87 -15.57
C ARG A 43 6.98 -14.41 -16.48
N LYS A 44 6.70 -13.77 -17.61
CA LYS A 44 7.69 -13.21 -18.54
C LYS A 44 8.04 -11.74 -18.26
N ASP A 45 7.18 -11.00 -17.57
CA ASP A 45 7.32 -9.56 -17.36
C ASP A 45 7.70 -9.24 -15.91
N GLU A 46 8.91 -8.72 -15.71
CA GLU A 46 9.46 -8.41 -14.38
C GLU A 46 8.59 -7.37 -13.63
N PHE A 47 7.95 -6.45 -14.34
CA PHE A 47 7.01 -5.50 -13.77
C PHE A 47 5.73 -6.18 -13.24
N SER A 48 5.15 -7.12 -13.98
CA SER A 48 3.93 -7.82 -13.56
C SER A 48 4.17 -8.66 -12.31
N LYS A 49 5.37 -9.26 -12.18
CA LYS A 49 5.79 -9.95 -10.95
C LYS A 49 5.89 -8.98 -9.77
N ALA A 50 6.61 -7.87 -9.94
CA ALA A 50 6.77 -6.86 -8.90
C ALA A 50 5.40 -6.32 -8.44
N TYR A 51 4.56 -5.91 -9.39
CA TYR A 51 3.22 -5.41 -9.13
C TYR A 51 2.32 -6.44 -8.43
N GLY A 52 2.35 -7.70 -8.87
CA GLY A 52 1.63 -8.79 -8.23
C GLY A 52 2.06 -9.02 -6.78
N THR A 53 3.36 -8.98 -6.49
CA THR A 53 3.85 -9.12 -5.09
C THR A 53 3.45 -7.95 -4.20
N ILE A 54 3.38 -6.73 -4.76
CA ILE A 54 2.92 -5.55 -4.02
C ILE A 54 1.46 -5.70 -3.65
N LEU A 55 0.60 -5.99 -4.63
CA LEU A 55 -0.83 -6.23 -4.41
C LEU A 55 -1.06 -7.32 -3.36
N LEU A 56 -0.31 -8.43 -3.46
CA LEU A 56 -0.42 -9.52 -2.48
C LEU A 56 -0.04 -9.04 -1.07
N SER A 57 1.07 -8.30 -0.93
CA SER A 57 1.52 -7.79 0.37
C SER A 57 0.54 -6.80 0.99
N VAL A 58 -0.03 -5.89 0.19
CA VAL A 58 -1.03 -4.91 0.64
C VAL A 58 -2.32 -5.62 1.04
N SER A 59 -2.78 -6.60 0.25
CA SER A 59 -3.97 -7.38 0.59
C SER A 59 -3.79 -8.20 1.87
N ILE A 60 -2.64 -8.85 2.07
CA ILE A 60 -2.33 -9.58 3.31
C ILE A 60 -2.29 -8.62 4.50
N PHE A 61 -1.67 -7.44 4.33
CA PHE A 61 -1.67 -6.40 5.35
C PHE A 61 -3.08 -5.92 5.71
N LEU A 62 -3.91 -5.61 4.72
CA LEU A 62 -5.29 -5.16 4.93
C LEU A 62 -6.17 -6.25 5.52
N MET A 63 -5.89 -7.52 5.22
CA MET A 63 -6.52 -8.67 5.88
C MET A 63 -6.11 -8.77 7.35
N ALA A 64 -4.82 -8.56 7.66
CA ALA A 64 -4.30 -8.55 9.02
C ALA A 64 -4.66 -7.27 9.81
N ASN A 65 -5.15 -6.23 9.13
CA ASN A 65 -5.56 -4.97 9.75
C ASN A 65 -6.75 -5.20 10.70
N ASN A 66 -6.81 -4.36 11.73
CA ASN A 66 -7.42 -4.51 13.06
C ASN A 66 -8.98 -4.58 13.09
N ARG A 67 -9.60 -5.13 12.05
CA ARG A 67 -11.04 -5.42 11.94
C ARG A 67 -11.39 -6.80 11.37
N VAL A 68 -10.50 -7.47 10.63
CA VAL A 68 -10.83 -8.75 9.96
C VAL A 68 -10.32 -9.96 10.74
N ILE A 69 -9.07 -9.95 11.19
CA ILE A 69 -8.48 -11.06 11.95
C ILE A 69 -8.44 -10.79 13.46
N PHE A 70 -8.30 -9.52 13.88
CA PHE A 70 -8.24 -9.12 15.29
C PHE A 70 -9.24 -7.98 15.56
N PRO A 71 -10.16 -8.12 16.54
CA PRO A 71 -11.10 -7.06 16.86
C PRO A 71 -10.40 -5.86 17.52
N GLN A 72 -10.81 -4.66 17.09
CA GLN A 72 -10.24 -3.34 17.45
C GLN A 72 -10.35 -2.95 18.93
N GLN A 73 -10.98 -3.77 19.78
CA GLN A 73 -11.13 -3.49 21.21
C GLN A 73 -9.82 -3.76 21.95
N THR A 74 -8.92 -2.76 21.93
CA THR A 74 -7.89 -2.55 22.96
C THR A 74 -7.15 -3.83 23.38
N ASP A 75 -6.88 -4.74 22.44
CA ASP A 75 -6.38 -6.05 22.82
C ASP A 75 -4.86 -5.87 23.02
N PRO A 76 -4.34 -6.00 24.27
CA PRO A 76 -2.93 -5.75 24.57
C PRO A 76 -2.00 -6.71 23.82
N ARG A 77 -2.53 -7.73 23.14
CA ARG A 77 -1.81 -8.70 22.31
C ARG A 77 -1.09 -8.07 21.12
N LEU A 78 -1.66 -7.06 20.47
CA LEU A 78 -1.00 -6.37 19.34
C LEU A 78 0.28 -5.65 19.80
N LEU A 79 0.30 -5.19 21.05
CA LEU A 79 1.45 -4.53 21.68
C LEU A 79 2.41 -5.52 22.35
N LYS A 80 1.96 -6.76 22.61
CA LYS A 80 2.68 -7.77 23.40
C LYS A 80 3.50 -8.74 22.55
N ASP A 81 3.07 -9.01 21.31
CA ASP A 81 3.82 -9.83 20.36
C ASP A 81 4.63 -8.98 19.37
N SER A 82 5.87 -8.66 19.77
CA SER A 82 6.85 -7.95 18.91
C SER A 82 7.07 -8.63 17.55
N LEU A 83 6.90 -9.96 17.48
CA LEU A 83 7.07 -10.73 16.26
C LEU A 83 5.97 -10.43 15.24
N PHE A 84 4.71 -10.43 15.70
CA PHE A 84 3.57 -10.07 14.87
C PHE A 84 3.65 -8.61 14.43
N LEU A 85 3.95 -7.71 15.38
CA LEU A 85 4.10 -6.28 15.12
C LEU A 85 5.19 -5.99 14.08
N GLY A 86 6.33 -6.67 14.19
CA GLY A 86 7.45 -6.58 13.26
C GLY A 86 7.09 -7.02 11.84
N ILE A 87 6.45 -8.19 11.69
CA ILE A 87 6.01 -8.69 10.37
C ILE A 87 4.94 -7.77 9.77
N TYR A 88 3.98 -7.33 10.59
CA TYR A 88 2.88 -6.49 10.17
C TYR A 88 3.36 -5.16 9.58
N PHE A 89 4.17 -4.40 10.34
CA PHE A 89 4.73 -3.13 9.85
C PHE A 89 5.83 -3.33 8.80
N GLY A 90 6.56 -4.46 8.84
CA GLY A 90 7.50 -4.83 7.79
C GLY A 90 6.84 -4.98 6.42
N LEU A 91 5.64 -5.57 6.36
CA LEU A 91 4.85 -5.66 5.13
C LEU A 91 4.36 -4.30 4.64
N VAL A 92 3.96 -3.40 5.55
CA VAL A 92 3.56 -2.01 5.20
C VAL A 92 4.70 -1.24 4.57
N LEU A 93 5.86 -1.26 5.22
CA LEU A 93 7.05 -0.57 4.76
C LEU A 93 7.56 -1.16 3.43
N TYR A 94 7.51 -2.48 3.29
CA TYR A 94 7.79 -3.15 2.02
C TYR A 94 6.85 -2.69 0.92
N ALA A 95 5.53 -2.71 1.16
CA ALA A 95 4.53 -2.35 0.17
C ALA A 95 4.67 -0.89 -0.28
N SER A 96 4.81 0.04 0.66
CA SER A 96 4.97 1.47 0.36
C SER A 96 6.26 1.76 -0.43
N ALA A 97 7.39 1.15 -0.05
CA ALA A 97 8.65 1.29 -0.78
C ALA A 97 8.59 0.63 -2.17
N ALA A 98 7.91 -0.50 -2.30
CA ALA A 98 7.77 -1.20 -3.57
C ALA A 98 6.85 -0.44 -4.54
N VAL A 99 5.80 0.24 -4.04
CA VAL A 99 4.98 1.17 -4.85
C VAL A 99 5.83 2.32 -5.40
N LEU A 100 6.73 2.90 -4.59
CA LEU A 100 7.68 3.91 -5.04
C LEU A 100 8.55 3.37 -6.20
N VAL A 101 9.13 2.17 -6.04
CA VAL A 101 9.94 1.52 -7.09
C VAL A 101 9.14 1.30 -8.38
N CYS A 102 7.90 0.83 -8.27
CA CYS A 102 7.02 0.67 -9.42
C CYS A 102 6.71 2.02 -10.11
N MET A 103 6.47 3.09 -9.35
CA MET A 103 6.28 4.42 -9.94
C MET A 103 7.55 4.94 -10.61
N MET A 104 8.73 4.70 -10.03
CA MET A 104 10.00 5.05 -10.67
C MET A 104 10.21 4.27 -11.97
N PHE A 105 9.78 3.01 -12.05
CA PHE A 105 9.80 2.24 -13.29
C PHE A 105 8.82 2.81 -14.34
N ILE A 106 7.57 3.10 -13.96
CA ILE A 106 6.54 3.64 -14.88
C ILE A 106 6.97 4.99 -15.46
N LEU A 107 7.70 5.81 -14.71
CA LEU A 107 8.20 7.12 -15.15
C LEU A 107 9.64 7.05 -15.71
N ASP A 108 10.05 5.88 -16.24
CA ASP A 108 11.31 5.63 -16.96
C ASP A 108 12.59 5.99 -16.18
N ARG A 109 12.58 5.93 -14.85
CA ARG A 109 13.77 6.13 -14.00
C ARG A 109 14.49 4.84 -13.63
N LEU A 110 13.86 3.68 -13.84
CA LEU A 110 14.36 2.37 -13.41
C LEU A 110 14.17 1.33 -14.51
N GLN A 111 15.15 0.46 -14.74
CA GLN A 111 15.08 -0.55 -15.81
C GLN A 111 14.49 -1.90 -15.36
N ASN A 112 14.75 -2.33 -14.11
CA ASN A 112 14.29 -3.63 -13.62
C ASN A 112 13.66 -3.52 -12.22
N PRO A 113 12.33 -3.38 -12.11
CA PRO A 113 11.64 -3.16 -10.84
C PRO A 113 11.68 -4.39 -9.93
N TRP A 114 11.70 -5.60 -10.52
CA TRP A 114 11.72 -6.85 -9.76
C TRP A 114 12.99 -7.02 -8.93
N TYR A 115 14.14 -6.69 -9.50
CA TYR A 115 15.42 -6.75 -8.78
C TYR A 115 15.40 -5.86 -7.53
N TYR A 116 14.89 -4.63 -7.64
CA TYR A 116 14.77 -3.71 -6.51
C TYR A 116 13.74 -4.18 -5.50
N CYS A 117 12.57 -4.68 -5.92
CA CYS A 117 11.58 -5.26 -5.01
C CYS A 117 12.13 -6.46 -4.24
N LYS A 118 12.89 -7.36 -4.88
CA LYS A 118 13.54 -8.49 -4.18
C LYS A 118 14.53 -8.03 -3.11
N ARG A 119 15.24 -6.92 -3.36
CA ARG A 119 16.17 -6.34 -2.38
C ARG A 119 15.42 -5.66 -1.24
N LEU A 120 14.27 -5.05 -1.53
CA LEU A 120 13.38 -4.45 -0.53
C LEU A 120 12.79 -5.47 0.44
N THR A 121 12.76 -6.77 0.11
CA THR A 121 12.33 -7.82 1.05
C THR A 121 13.18 -7.84 2.34
N ALA A 122 14.40 -7.30 2.31
CA ALA A 122 15.24 -7.10 3.48
C ALA A 122 14.65 -6.10 4.51
N ILE A 123 13.66 -5.28 4.15
CA ILE A 123 12.94 -4.41 5.08
C ILE A 123 12.17 -5.24 6.11
N ILE A 124 11.67 -6.43 5.74
CA ILE A 124 10.88 -7.28 6.63
C ILE A 124 11.70 -7.73 7.85
N PRO A 125 12.88 -8.37 7.70
CA PRO A 125 13.70 -8.72 8.87
C PRO A 125 14.23 -7.49 9.61
N LEU A 126 14.49 -6.38 8.93
CA LEU A 126 14.92 -5.13 9.58
C LEU A 126 13.81 -4.57 10.51
N ALA A 127 12.59 -4.49 10.01
CA ALA A 127 11.41 -4.08 10.76
C ALA A 127 11.15 -5.02 11.94
N LEU A 128 11.31 -6.33 11.72
CA LEU A 128 11.23 -7.33 12.78
C LEU A 128 12.25 -7.07 13.89
N THR A 129 13.52 -6.82 13.55
CA THR A 129 14.53 -6.51 14.58
C THR A 129 14.19 -5.23 15.33
N ALA A 130 13.78 -4.16 14.63
CA ALA A 130 13.39 -2.90 15.25
C ALA A 130 12.20 -3.04 16.22
N ALA A 131 11.26 -3.95 15.94
CA ALA A 131 10.13 -4.23 16.82
C ALA A 131 10.53 -4.91 18.15
N PHE A 132 11.70 -5.54 18.23
CA PHE A 132 12.23 -6.09 19.48
C PHE A 132 12.99 -5.05 20.33
N PHE A 133 13.54 -4.00 19.70
CA PHE A 133 14.32 -2.98 20.40
C PHE A 133 13.48 -1.78 20.89
N LEU A 134 12.32 -1.53 20.28
CA LEU A 134 11.50 -0.36 20.55
C LEU A 134 10.20 -0.72 21.28
N PRO A 135 9.69 0.16 22.17
CA PRO A 135 8.35 0.02 22.71
C PRO A 135 7.31 0.04 21.58
N GLY A 136 6.30 -0.84 21.65
CA GLY A 136 5.33 -1.03 20.57
C GLY A 136 4.67 0.27 20.07
N THR A 137 4.30 1.19 20.98
CA THR A 137 3.70 2.48 20.61
C THR A 137 4.65 3.39 19.82
N ILE A 138 5.92 3.45 20.22
CA ILE A 138 6.95 4.26 19.53
C ILE A 138 7.25 3.64 18.16
N TYR A 139 7.35 2.31 18.10
CA TYR A 139 7.58 1.57 16.88
C TYR A 139 6.46 1.79 15.84
N ILE A 140 5.19 1.70 16.26
CA ILE A 140 4.03 1.96 15.41
C ILE A 140 4.11 3.38 14.82
N CYS A 141 4.27 4.39 15.68
CA CYS A 141 4.31 5.79 15.25
C CYS A 141 5.47 6.05 14.28
N PHE A 142 6.64 5.44 14.53
CA PHE A 142 7.78 5.51 13.64
C PHE A 142 7.50 4.91 12.27
N CYS A 143 6.98 3.68 12.22
CA CYS A 143 6.67 3.01 10.95
C CYS A 143 5.59 3.75 10.15
N ASP A 144 4.54 4.25 10.80
CA ASP A 144 3.50 5.04 10.15
C ASP A 144 4.06 6.34 9.57
N SER A 145 4.91 7.05 10.33
CA SER A 145 5.55 8.28 9.87
C SER A 145 6.41 8.04 8.61
N VAL A 146 7.18 6.95 8.60
CA VAL A 146 8.00 6.55 7.44
C VAL A 146 7.12 6.19 6.24
N ALA A 147 6.07 5.39 6.44
CA ALA A 147 5.17 4.99 5.37
C ALA A 147 4.44 6.20 4.75
N ILE A 148 3.98 7.14 5.57
CA ILE A 148 3.37 8.40 5.13
C ILE A 148 4.38 9.24 4.33
N LEU A 149 5.60 9.38 4.83
CA LEU A 149 6.64 10.15 4.16
C LEU A 149 6.97 9.58 2.77
N ILE A 150 7.16 8.26 2.66
CA ILE A 150 7.40 7.57 1.39
C ILE A 150 6.24 7.80 0.43
N THR A 151 5.00 7.69 0.93
CA THR A 151 3.80 7.86 0.10
C THR A 151 3.68 9.28 -0.42
N LEU A 152 3.81 10.29 0.45
CA LEU A 152 3.76 11.71 0.07
C LEU A 152 4.84 12.06 -0.94
N TYR A 153 6.06 11.58 -0.71
CA TYR A 153 7.17 11.75 -1.64
C TYR A 153 6.85 11.13 -3.01
N THR A 154 6.38 9.88 -3.04
CA THR A 154 6.03 9.17 -4.28
C THR A 154 4.95 9.92 -5.06
N SER A 155 3.88 10.35 -4.38
CA SER A 155 2.76 11.07 -4.98
C SER A 155 3.21 12.44 -5.51
N GLY A 156 3.92 13.24 -4.69
CA GLY A 156 4.40 14.55 -5.10
C GLY A 156 5.37 14.48 -6.28
N TRP A 157 6.30 13.53 -6.25
CA TRP A 157 7.24 13.28 -7.33
C TRP A 157 6.53 12.85 -8.62
N SER A 158 5.60 11.90 -8.54
CA SER A 158 4.83 11.42 -9.68
C SER A 158 4.06 12.57 -10.35
N ILE A 159 3.37 13.40 -9.56
CA ILE A 159 2.64 14.57 -10.06
C ILE A 159 3.59 15.56 -10.74
N TYR A 160 4.73 15.88 -10.10
CA TYR A 160 5.71 16.81 -10.66
C TYR A 160 6.22 16.34 -12.03
N LYS A 161 6.59 15.06 -12.14
CA LYS A 161 7.15 14.52 -13.38
C LYS A 161 6.11 14.43 -14.48
N ILE A 162 4.87 14.02 -14.18
CA ILE A 162 3.75 14.03 -15.14
C ILE A 162 3.52 15.45 -15.68
N ARG A 163 3.44 16.45 -14.80
CA ARG A 163 3.29 17.87 -15.20
C ARG A 163 4.47 18.37 -16.04
N SER A 164 5.69 18.03 -15.65
CA SER A 164 6.91 18.38 -16.40
C SER A 164 6.94 17.73 -17.79
N SER A 165 6.47 16.48 -17.92
CA SER A 165 6.36 15.78 -19.21
C SER A 165 5.31 16.38 -20.16
N GLN A 166 4.18 16.85 -19.62
CA GLN A 166 3.19 17.54 -20.45
C GLN A 166 3.74 18.86 -20.98
N LYS A 167 4.51 19.58 -20.17
CA LYS A 167 5.11 20.87 -20.58
C LYS A 167 6.11 20.71 -21.72
N SER A 168 6.84 19.58 -21.82
CA SER A 168 7.74 19.32 -22.95
C SER A 168 7.00 18.96 -24.24
N ASN A 169 5.89 18.21 -24.18
CA ASN A 169 5.15 17.84 -25.38
C ASN A 169 4.41 19.02 -26.02
N VAL A 170 3.95 20.00 -25.22
CA VAL A 170 3.30 21.22 -25.73
C VAL A 170 4.30 22.15 -26.45
N PHE A 171 5.57 22.12 -26.07
CA PHE A 171 6.62 22.93 -26.73
C PHE A 171 7.09 22.34 -28.07
N SER A 172 6.91 21.03 -28.28
CA SER A 172 7.25 20.33 -29.52
C SER A 172 6.16 20.40 -30.59
N THR A 173 4.96 20.91 -30.26
CA THR A 173 3.86 21.17 -31.20
C THR A 173 3.72 22.66 -31.49
N SER A 174 4.82 23.34 -31.82
CA SER A 174 4.78 24.63 -32.49
C SER A 174 5.09 24.37 -33.97
N PRO A 175 4.13 24.54 -34.90
CA PRO A 175 4.38 24.36 -36.33
C PRO A 175 5.29 25.50 -36.80
N SER A 176 6.50 25.15 -37.22
CA SER A 176 7.34 25.97 -38.11
C SER A 176 6.92 25.76 -39.55
#